data_AF-A0A2J4XZ28-F1
#
_entry.id   AF-A0A2J4XZ28-F1
#
_cell.length_a   1.000
_cell.length_b   1.000
_cell.length_c   1.000
_cell.angle_alpha   90.00
_cell.angle_beta   90.00
_cell.angle_gamma   90.00
#
_symmetry.space_group_name_H-M   'P 1'
#
loop_
_entity.id
_entity.type
_entity.pdbx_description
1 polymer ?
#
loop_
_entity_poly.entity_id
_entity_poly.type
_entity_poly.pdbx_seq_one_letter_code
_entity_poly.pdbx_strand_id
1 'polypeptide(L)'
;LNDVMTTLMGDLVGQGLEEQIVARDENSWLIDGGTPIDDVMRVLDIDDFPQSGNYETIGGFMMFMLRKIPKRTDAVKFSGYKFEVVDIDNYRIDQLLVTRIDNKPTVLVPKLPDAANSDKESA
;
A
#
# COMPACT_ATOMS: atom_id res chain seq x y z
N LEU A 1 -13.87 -12.58 -15.17
CA LEU A 1 -12.92 -12.59 -16.31
C LEU A 1 -11.92 -11.45 -16.11
N ASN A 2 -11.17 -11.45 -14.98
CA ASN A 2 -10.07 -10.49 -14.70
C ASN A 2 -8.82 -11.21 -14.11
N ASP A 3 -8.84 -12.54 -13.95
CA ASP A 3 -7.78 -13.30 -13.25
C ASP A 3 -6.62 -13.78 -14.15
N VAL A 4 -6.24 -13.04 -15.18
CA VAL A 4 -5.12 -13.45 -16.07
C VAL A 4 -4.07 -12.35 -16.26
N MET A 5 -4.39 -11.09 -15.95
CA MET A 5 -3.43 -9.99 -16.11
C MET A 5 -2.48 -9.84 -14.92
N THR A 6 -2.84 -10.34 -13.74
CA THR A 6 -1.97 -10.34 -12.54
C THR A 6 -0.71 -11.18 -12.75
N THR A 7 -0.81 -12.27 -13.51
CA THR A 7 0.31 -13.18 -13.79
C THR A 7 1.37 -12.53 -14.68
N LEU A 8 1.00 -11.54 -15.50
CA LEU A 8 1.91 -10.93 -16.47
C LEU A 8 2.69 -9.72 -15.93
N MET A 9 2.26 -9.12 -14.81
CA MET A 9 3.03 -8.10 -14.12
C MET A 9 4.02 -8.68 -13.09
N GLY A 10 3.81 -9.90 -12.59
CA GLY A 10 4.75 -10.60 -11.70
C GLY A 10 6.05 -11.01 -12.41
N ASP A 11 5.96 -11.41 -13.69
CA ASP A 11 7.11 -11.99 -14.43
C ASP A 11 8.25 -10.99 -14.77
N LEU A 12 8.07 -9.70 -14.47
CA LEU A 12 9.09 -8.65 -14.64
C LEU A 12 9.75 -8.22 -13.32
N VAL A 13 9.27 -8.74 -12.19
CA VAL A 13 9.68 -8.36 -10.84
C VAL A 13 10.60 -9.48 -10.35
N GLY A 14 11.89 -9.19 -10.16
CA GLY A 14 12.84 -10.19 -9.68
C GLY A 14 12.35 -10.82 -8.36
N GLN A 15 12.64 -12.10 -8.13
CA GLN A 15 12.04 -12.89 -7.03
C GLN A 15 12.06 -12.23 -5.64
N GLY A 16 13.07 -11.38 -5.32
CA GLY A 16 13.12 -10.65 -4.04
C GLY A 16 12.24 -9.40 -3.97
N LEU A 17 11.85 -8.82 -5.12
CA LEU A 17 10.97 -7.65 -5.19
C LEU A 17 9.49 -8.05 -5.09
N GLU A 18 9.13 -9.27 -5.54
CA GLU A 18 7.77 -9.82 -5.35
C GLU A 18 7.40 -10.01 -3.87
N GLU A 19 8.41 -10.23 -3.00
CA GLU A 19 8.20 -10.33 -1.55
C GLU A 19 8.00 -8.95 -0.88
N GLN A 20 8.60 -7.89 -1.43
CA GLN A 20 8.56 -6.54 -0.86
C GLN A 20 7.40 -5.69 -1.39
N ILE A 21 6.92 -5.95 -2.61
CA ILE A 21 5.79 -5.26 -3.22
C ILE A 21 4.75 -6.29 -3.67
N VAL A 22 3.66 -6.37 -2.91
CA VAL A 22 2.57 -7.32 -3.15
C VAL A 22 1.33 -6.57 -3.62
N ALA A 23 0.85 -6.86 -4.83
CA ALA A 23 -0.45 -6.35 -5.29
C ALA A 23 -1.58 -6.93 -4.43
N ARG A 24 -2.41 -6.04 -3.86
CA ARG A 24 -3.58 -6.41 -3.06
C ARG A 24 -4.85 -6.46 -3.91
N ASP A 25 -5.00 -5.51 -4.83
CA ASP A 25 -6.05 -5.46 -5.86
C ASP A 25 -5.56 -4.68 -7.10
N GLU A 26 -6.45 -4.40 -8.05
CA GLU A 26 -6.13 -3.68 -9.30
C GLU A 26 -5.53 -2.28 -9.08
N ASN A 27 -5.78 -1.66 -7.94
CA ASN A 27 -5.44 -0.28 -7.63
C ASN A 27 -4.66 -0.13 -6.31
N SER A 28 -4.28 -1.23 -5.65
CA SER A 28 -3.61 -1.16 -4.36
C SER A 28 -2.53 -2.22 -4.15
N TRP A 29 -1.49 -1.83 -3.42
CA TRP A 29 -0.29 -2.62 -3.13
C TRP A 29 0.03 -2.55 -1.64
N LEU A 30 0.46 -3.66 -1.07
CA LEU A 30 1.18 -3.69 0.20
C LEU A 30 2.68 -3.64 -0.09
N ILE A 31 3.36 -2.68 0.52
CA ILE A 31 4.78 -2.42 0.29
C ILE A 31 5.53 -2.43 1.62
N ASP A 32 6.62 -3.18 1.70
CA ASP A 32 7.56 -3.15 2.83
C ASP A 32 8.20 -1.76 2.94
N GLY A 33 8.27 -1.18 4.13
CA GLY A 33 8.88 0.12 4.37
C GLY A 33 10.38 0.17 4.05
N GLY A 34 11.05 -0.98 4.03
CA GLY A 34 12.43 -1.18 3.59
C GLY A 34 12.62 -1.18 2.07
N THR A 35 11.54 -1.19 1.29
CA THR A 35 11.63 -1.24 -0.19
C THR A 35 12.37 -0.02 -0.74
N PRO A 36 13.42 -0.21 -1.58
CA PRO A 36 14.13 0.88 -2.24
C PRO A 36 13.19 1.76 -3.06
N ILE A 37 13.42 3.08 -3.05
CA ILE A 37 12.53 4.01 -3.76
C ILE A 37 12.52 3.77 -5.27
N ASP A 38 13.66 3.39 -5.84
CA ASP A 38 13.82 3.11 -7.28
C ASP A 38 12.94 1.93 -7.74
N ASP A 39 12.74 0.94 -6.87
CA ASP A 39 11.89 -0.20 -7.18
C ASP A 39 10.40 0.18 -7.07
N VAL A 40 10.05 1.01 -6.08
CA VAL A 40 8.68 1.57 -5.99
C VAL A 40 8.36 2.44 -7.21
N MET A 41 9.31 3.26 -7.67
CA MET A 41 9.18 4.06 -8.89
C MET A 41 8.90 3.20 -10.11
N ARG A 42 9.66 2.11 -10.27
CA ARG A 42 9.50 1.18 -11.40
C ARG A 42 8.14 0.48 -11.38
N VAL A 43 7.68 0.03 -10.21
CA VAL A 43 6.42 -0.72 -10.11
C VAL A 43 5.19 0.18 -10.23
N LEU A 44 5.26 1.40 -9.68
CA LEU A 44 4.13 2.33 -9.70
C LEU A 44 4.14 3.29 -10.90
N ASP A 45 5.13 3.18 -11.78
CA ASP A 45 5.35 4.06 -12.94
C ASP A 45 5.43 5.55 -12.51
N ILE A 46 6.29 5.83 -11.53
CA ILE A 46 6.54 7.18 -11.00
C ILE A 46 7.89 7.68 -11.53
N ASP A 47 7.88 8.84 -12.19
CA ASP A 47 9.08 9.42 -12.82
C ASP A 47 10.17 9.85 -11.83
N ASP A 48 9.79 10.49 -10.70
CA ASP A 48 10.71 10.98 -9.69
C ASP A 48 10.04 11.21 -8.33
N PHE A 49 10.82 11.18 -7.26
CA PHE A 49 10.41 11.52 -5.90
C PHE A 49 11.14 12.78 -5.38
N PRO A 50 10.49 13.62 -4.57
CA PRO A 50 11.03 14.93 -4.21
C PRO A 50 12.24 14.81 -3.27
N GLN A 51 13.36 15.43 -3.64
CA GLN A 51 14.56 15.49 -2.78
C GLN A 51 15.12 14.08 -2.45
N SER A 52 15.18 13.22 -3.46
CA SER A 52 15.63 11.81 -3.41
C SER A 52 16.97 11.56 -2.70
N GLY A 53 17.84 12.56 -2.55
CA GLY A 53 19.07 12.43 -1.74
C GLY A 53 18.86 12.36 -0.22
N ASN A 54 17.63 12.48 0.30
CA ASN A 54 17.35 12.47 1.75
C ASN A 54 16.81 11.13 2.28
N TYR A 55 16.51 10.18 1.40
CA TYR A 55 15.96 8.88 1.76
C TYR A 55 16.28 7.86 0.67
N GLU A 56 16.40 6.60 1.06
CA GLU A 56 16.71 5.50 0.12
C GLU A 56 15.51 4.54 -0.03
N THR A 57 14.63 4.49 0.97
CA THR A 57 13.47 3.58 1.00
C THR A 57 12.16 4.35 1.04
N ILE A 58 11.06 3.67 0.71
CA ILE A 58 9.72 4.25 0.79
C ILE A 58 9.30 4.62 2.22
N GLY A 59 9.73 3.86 3.22
CA GLY A 59 9.56 4.22 4.63
C GLY A 59 10.33 5.49 4.98
N GLY A 60 11.56 5.65 4.47
CA GLY A 60 12.35 6.86 4.60
C GLY A 60 11.67 8.08 3.97
N PHE A 61 11.15 7.94 2.75
CA PHE A 61 10.35 8.97 2.08
C PHE A 61 9.14 9.38 2.93
N MET A 62 8.39 8.41 3.46
CA MET A 62 7.23 8.68 4.32
C MET A 62 7.60 9.44 5.58
N MET A 63 8.67 9.04 6.28
CA MET A 63 9.16 9.76 7.47
C MET A 63 9.61 11.19 7.13
N PHE A 64 10.32 11.36 6.00
CA PHE A 64 10.76 12.66 5.51
C PHE A 64 9.58 13.59 5.24
N MET A 65 8.54 13.10 4.58
CA MET A 65 7.34 13.87 4.25
C MET A 65 6.47 14.18 5.46
N LEU A 66 6.31 13.23 6.39
CA LEU A 66 5.47 13.41 7.58
C LEU A 66 6.06 14.40 8.60
N ARG A 67 7.40 14.51 8.68
CA ARG A 67 8.13 15.39 9.63
C ARG A 67 7.73 15.20 11.10
N LYS A 68 7.26 14.01 11.45
CA LYS A 68 6.85 13.61 12.80
C LYS A 68 7.11 12.11 12.98
N ILE A 69 7.01 11.63 14.21
CA ILE A 69 7.00 10.19 14.48
C ILE A 69 5.77 9.60 13.77
N PRO A 70 5.94 8.63 12.86
CA PRO A 70 4.84 8.06 12.11
C PRO A 70 3.86 7.36 13.05
N LYS A 71 2.59 7.36 12.68
CA LYS A 71 1.53 6.58 13.33
C LYS A 71 0.78 5.78 12.28
N ARG A 72 0.19 4.65 12.67
CA ARG A 72 -0.76 3.94 11.79
C ARG A 72 -1.83 4.92 11.32
N THR A 73 -2.26 4.74 10.07
CA THR A 73 -3.19 5.60 9.32
C THR A 73 -2.67 6.98 8.92
N ASP A 74 -1.44 7.37 9.29
CA ASP A 74 -0.79 8.52 8.66
C ASP A 74 -0.63 8.25 7.16
N ALA A 75 -0.87 9.27 6.34
CA ALA A 75 -0.81 9.12 4.90
C ALA A 75 -0.19 10.33 4.19
N VAL A 76 0.50 10.05 3.10
CA VAL A 76 1.05 11.03 2.17
C VAL A 76 0.43 10.78 0.80
N LYS A 77 0.02 11.85 0.11
CA LYS A 77 -0.45 11.77 -1.27
C LYS A 77 0.65 12.28 -2.20
N PHE A 78 1.04 11.47 -3.17
CA PHE A 78 2.10 11.82 -4.10
C PHE A 78 1.94 11.06 -5.43
N SER A 79 2.22 11.73 -6.55
CA SER A 79 2.16 11.16 -7.91
C SER A 79 0.88 10.36 -8.24
N GLY A 80 -0.28 10.82 -7.77
CA GLY A 80 -1.56 10.11 -7.99
C GLY A 80 -1.78 8.89 -7.08
N TYR A 81 -0.93 8.66 -6.09
CA TYR A 81 -1.07 7.59 -5.09
C TYR A 81 -1.23 8.14 -3.68
N LYS A 82 -1.92 7.38 -2.82
CA LYS A 82 -1.97 7.56 -1.37
C LYS A 82 -1.11 6.47 -0.74
N PHE A 83 -0.06 6.87 -0.03
CA PHE A 83 0.80 6.01 0.76
C PHE A 83 0.34 6.10 2.21
N GLU A 84 -0.19 5.01 2.77
CA GLU A 84 -0.78 4.96 4.11
C GLU A 84 0.00 3.98 5.00
N VAL A 85 0.34 4.41 6.21
CA VAL A 85 1.03 3.57 7.19
C VAL A 85 0.08 2.52 7.76
N VAL A 86 0.38 1.25 7.48
CA VAL A 86 -0.36 0.09 8.01
C VAL A 86 0.27 -0.39 9.31
N ASP A 87 1.60 -0.54 9.29
CA ASP A 87 2.34 -1.00 10.47
C ASP A 87 3.65 -0.27 10.70
N ILE A 88 4.05 -0.23 11.96
CA ILE A 88 5.24 0.44 12.46
C ILE A 88 5.91 -0.52 13.43
N ASP A 89 7.20 -0.77 13.20
CA ASP A 89 8.06 -1.45 14.15
C ASP A 89 9.22 -0.53 14.57
N ASN A 90 9.50 -0.47 15.89
CA ASN A 90 10.64 0.28 16.44
C ASN A 90 10.79 1.72 15.89
N TYR A 91 9.68 2.45 15.78
CA TYR A 91 9.57 3.82 15.22
C TYR A 91 9.85 3.96 13.71
N ARG A 92 10.00 2.85 13.00
CA ARG A 92 10.14 2.78 11.54
C ARG A 92 8.86 2.26 10.94
N ILE A 93 8.52 2.76 9.76
CA ILE A 93 7.40 2.23 8.99
C ILE A 93 7.84 0.88 8.46
N ASP A 94 7.11 -0.18 8.83
CA ASP A 94 7.38 -1.55 8.40
C ASP A 94 6.54 -1.90 7.17
N GLN A 95 5.29 -1.40 7.11
CA GLN A 95 4.40 -1.69 5.99
C GLN A 95 3.55 -0.48 5.61
N LEU A 96 3.41 -0.30 4.30
CA LEU A 96 2.57 0.69 3.66
C LEU A 96 1.47 0.03 2.83
N LEU A 97 0.27 0.61 2.87
CA LEU A 97 -0.75 0.41 1.87
C LEU A 97 -0.66 1.57 0.88
N VAL A 98 -0.31 1.26 -0.36
CA VAL A 98 -0.31 2.22 -1.45
C VAL A 98 -1.57 2.03 -2.27
N THR A 99 -2.32 3.10 -2.52
CA THR A 99 -3.56 3.04 -3.29
C THR A 99 -3.55 4.12 -4.35
N ARG A 100 -3.87 3.75 -5.58
CA ARG A 100 -4.07 4.70 -6.68
C ARG A 100 -5.28 5.58 -6.37
N ILE A 101 -5.09 6.89 -6.43
CA ILE A 101 -6.14 7.88 -6.21
C ILE A 101 -6.84 8.09 -7.55
N ASP A 102 -7.72 7.16 -7.90
CA ASP A 102 -8.71 7.43 -8.92
C ASP A 102 -9.69 8.47 -8.35
N ASN A 103 -10.10 9.46 -9.15
CA ASN A 103 -11.03 10.51 -8.72
C ASN A 103 -12.47 10.02 -8.42
N LYS A 104 -12.68 8.70 -8.25
CA LYS A 104 -13.93 8.13 -7.75
C LYS A 104 -13.81 7.91 -6.24
N PRO A 105 -14.75 8.41 -5.42
CA PRO A 105 -14.72 8.19 -3.98
C PRO A 105 -14.80 6.69 -3.68
N THR A 106 -13.70 6.11 -3.18
CA THR A 106 -13.68 4.74 -2.66
C THR A 106 -14.59 4.69 -1.43
N VAL A 107 -15.78 4.12 -1.61
CA VAL A 107 -16.68 3.78 -0.51
C VAL A 107 -16.07 2.57 0.20
N LEU A 108 -15.40 2.82 1.33
CA LEU A 108 -15.08 1.75 2.27
C LEU A 108 -16.41 1.25 2.85
N VAL A 109 -16.97 0.18 2.28
CA VAL A 109 -18.03 -0.57 2.96
C VAL A 109 -17.37 -1.39 4.06
N PRO A 110 -17.65 -1.10 5.36
CA PRO A 110 -17.22 -1.98 6.42
C PRO A 110 -17.87 -3.34 6.18
N LYS A 111 -17.08 -4.40 6.06
CA LYS A 111 -17.62 -5.76 6.09
C LYS A 111 -18.13 -5.98 7.52
N LEU A 112 -19.43 -5.75 7.73
CA LEU A 112 -20.08 -6.21 8.95
C LEU A 112 -19.87 -7.73 9.05
N PRO A 113 -19.57 -8.27 10.24
CA PRO A 113 -19.64 -9.70 10.43
C PRO A 113 -21.05 -10.16 10.07
N ASP A 114 -21.14 -11.21 9.26
CA ASP A 114 -22.40 -11.88 8.94
C ASP A 114 -23.07 -12.24 10.28
N ALA A 115 -24.06 -11.45 10.69
CA ALA A 115 -24.93 -11.79 11.79
C ALA A 115 -25.78 -12.97 11.32
N ALA A 116 -25.29 -14.17 11.65
CA ALA A 116 -26.04 -15.41 11.53
C ALA A 116 -27.41 -15.22 12.19
N ASN A 117 -28.44 -15.32 11.36
CA ASN A 117 -29.82 -15.12 11.75
C ASN A 117 -30.40 -16.38 12.40
N SER A 118 -31.24 -16.12 13.40
CA SER A 118 -32.28 -16.97 13.99
C SER A 118 -31.87 -18.29 14.65
N ASP A 119 -31.53 -18.19 15.95
CA ASP A 119 -32.05 -19.17 16.90
C ASP A 119 -33.59 -19.16 16.86
N LYS A 120 -34.15 -20.35 16.70
CA LYS A 120 -35.58 -20.63 16.66
C LYS A 120 -36.22 -20.35 18.01
N GLU A 121 -37.27 -19.54 18.01
CA GLU A 121 -38.21 -19.47 19.12
C GLU A 121 -39.51 -20.22 18.78
N SER A 122 -39.76 -21.27 19.56
CA SER A 122 -41.07 -21.78 20.00
C SER A 122 -42.02 -22.48 19.01
N ALA A 123 -42.08 -23.82 19.14
CA ALA A 123 -43.32 -24.57 19.37
C ALA A 123 -43.00 -25.89 20.09
#